data_AF-A0A6J0ILW2-F1
#
_entry.id   AF-A0A6J0ILW2-F1
#
_cell.length_a   1.000
_cell.length_b   1.000
_cell.length_c   1.000
_cell.angle_alpha   90.00
_cell.angle_beta   90.00
_cell.angle_gamma   90.00
#
_symmetry.space_group_name_H-M   'P 1'
#
loop_
_entity.id
_entity.type
_entity.pdbx_description
1 polymer ?
#
loop_
_entity_poly.entity_id
_entity_poly.type
_entity_poly.pdbx_seq_one_letter_code
_entity_poly.pdbx_strand_id
1 'polypeptide(L)'
;MPGLRTAPGPPAFLLLLLLLLLLPAPVPADPGAGWQLNPGSRRAAAAARVALQYRNFKAGSPGGLRALGQVRKATVKNIPDFGHKYYLQFSTEDYRTGENAGSCLATVLYPRKKSPPVVSIKCSHTKDQNEIQEEDNRLYQRIRQQTKPITGSNIPDSYGNIEPALEPAWALAVAGSSSIMWEKSTEDVGYFLAQVKSVKQWKRKDDFIEFDYTVLLHEMPTQEMISCHMRLTWLPGQPLKVKHFCASETHGLKEGSGLGSGSAAGLSEERGDNF
;
A
#
# COMPACT_ATOMS: atom_id res chain seq x y z
N MET A 1 -44.96 73.18 -39.37
CA MET A 1 -45.25 71.73 -39.23
C MET A 1 -45.96 71.28 -40.49
N PRO A 2 -45.49 70.26 -41.22
CA PRO A 2 -45.45 68.83 -40.82
C PRO A 2 -44.02 68.23 -40.99
N GLY A 3 -43.59 67.07 -40.51
CA GLY A 3 -44.24 65.86 -39.97
C GLY A 3 -43.34 64.68 -40.42
N LEU A 4 -42.27 64.39 -39.68
CA LEU A 4 -41.25 63.39 -40.02
C LEU A 4 -41.86 61.97 -40.04
N ARG A 5 -41.66 61.25 -41.14
CA ARG A 5 -41.94 59.80 -41.25
C ARG A 5 -40.82 59.02 -40.56
N THR A 6 -41.18 58.18 -39.59
CA THR A 6 -40.30 57.21 -38.96
C THR A 6 -40.24 55.93 -39.81
N ALA A 7 -39.03 55.47 -40.10
CA ALA A 7 -38.78 54.17 -40.71
C ALA A 7 -38.91 53.05 -39.65
N PRO A 8 -39.45 51.87 -40.00
CA PRO A 8 -39.52 50.75 -39.06
C PRO A 8 -38.11 50.16 -38.88
N GLY A 9 -37.65 50.11 -37.63
CA GLY A 9 -36.42 49.42 -37.25
C GLY A 9 -36.49 47.93 -37.57
N PRO A 10 -35.33 47.27 -37.77
CA PRO A 10 -35.30 45.84 -38.11
C PRO A 10 -35.99 45.01 -37.02
N PRO A 11 -36.69 43.93 -37.39
CA PRO A 11 -37.49 43.16 -36.45
C PRO A 11 -36.56 42.53 -35.41
N ALA A 12 -36.81 42.82 -34.13
CA ALA A 12 -36.05 42.32 -32.98
C ALA A 12 -35.90 40.77 -32.96
N PHE A 13 -36.77 40.06 -33.69
CA PHE A 13 -36.69 38.61 -33.90
C PHE A 13 -35.43 38.14 -34.64
N LEU A 14 -34.87 38.94 -35.57
CA LEU A 14 -33.65 38.59 -36.30
C LEU A 14 -32.39 38.70 -35.42
N LEU A 15 -32.39 39.63 -34.46
CA LEU A 15 -31.33 39.77 -33.46
C LEU A 15 -31.36 38.65 -32.42
N LEU A 16 -32.56 38.19 -32.02
CA LEU A 16 -32.69 37.07 -31.08
C LEU A 16 -32.23 35.74 -31.70
N LEU A 17 -32.55 35.50 -32.98
CA LEU A 17 -32.07 34.32 -33.71
C LEU A 17 -30.54 34.31 -33.88
N LEU A 18 -29.92 35.49 -34.11
CA LEU A 18 -28.47 35.62 -34.20
C LEU A 18 -27.78 35.34 -32.86
N LEU A 19 -28.37 35.73 -31.73
CA LEU A 19 -27.84 35.42 -30.39
C LEU A 19 -27.92 33.94 -30.04
N LEU A 20 -28.94 33.21 -30.51
CA LEU A 20 -29.07 31.76 -30.30
C LEU A 20 -28.04 30.95 -31.11
N LEU A 21 -27.57 31.46 -32.25
CA LEU A 21 -26.49 30.87 -33.05
C LEU A 21 -25.08 31.10 -32.46
N LEU A 22 -24.96 32.01 -31.49
CA LEU A 22 -23.72 32.30 -30.77
C LEU A 22 -23.58 31.52 -29.45
N LEU A 23 -24.59 30.74 -29.08
CA LEU A 23 -24.47 29.81 -27.95
C LEU A 23 -23.51 28.68 -28.35
N PRO A 24 -22.40 28.47 -27.63
CA PRO A 24 -21.53 27.34 -27.89
C PRO A 24 -22.36 26.06 -27.74
N ALA A 25 -22.30 25.19 -28.75
CA ALA A 25 -22.91 23.87 -28.68
C ALA A 25 -22.43 23.18 -27.39
N PRO A 26 -23.30 22.48 -26.64
CA PRO A 26 -22.88 21.71 -25.49
C PRO A 26 -21.84 20.69 -25.98
N VAL A 27 -20.58 20.92 -25.60
CA VAL A 27 -19.48 20.02 -25.92
C VAL A 27 -19.83 18.69 -25.26
N PRO A 28 -19.93 17.58 -26.02
CA PRO A 28 -20.15 16.28 -25.41
C PRO A 28 -19.01 16.05 -24.42
N ALA A 29 -19.36 15.73 -23.16
CA ALA A 29 -18.38 15.42 -22.14
C ALA A 29 -17.47 14.31 -22.66
N ASP A 30 -16.19 14.63 -22.85
CA ASP A 30 -15.18 13.69 -23.34
C ASP A 30 -15.14 12.48 -22.39
N PRO A 31 -15.50 11.27 -22.86
CA PRO A 31 -15.45 10.05 -22.04
C PRO A 31 -14.05 9.74 -21.50
N GLY A 32 -13.00 10.42 -22.01
CA GLY A 32 -11.61 10.35 -21.56
C GLY A 32 -11.13 11.50 -20.67
N ALA A 33 -12.00 12.46 -20.31
CA ALA A 33 -11.66 13.55 -19.41
C ALA A 33 -11.49 13.01 -17.98
N GLY A 34 -10.26 13.07 -17.47
CA GLY A 34 -9.98 12.64 -16.10
C GLY A 34 -10.62 13.57 -15.09
N TRP A 35 -11.18 13.01 -14.03
CA TRP A 35 -11.73 13.77 -12.92
C TRP A 35 -10.63 14.16 -11.96
N GLN A 36 -10.53 15.45 -11.66
CA GLN A 36 -9.64 15.93 -10.63
C GLN A 36 -10.19 15.52 -9.26
N LEU A 37 -9.36 14.86 -8.46
CA LEU A 37 -9.69 14.50 -7.09
C LEU A 37 -9.18 15.57 -6.14
N ASN A 38 -9.89 15.77 -5.04
CA ASN A 38 -9.33 16.49 -3.90
C ASN A 38 -8.06 15.74 -3.44
N PRO A 39 -6.88 16.38 -3.40
CA PRO A 39 -5.64 15.74 -2.96
C PRO A 39 -5.71 15.16 -1.54
N GLY A 40 -6.50 15.77 -0.65
CA GLY A 40 -6.75 15.27 0.71
C GLY A 40 -7.79 14.15 0.79
N SER A 41 -8.39 13.74 -0.33
CA SER A 41 -9.38 12.66 -0.33
C SER A 41 -8.74 11.32 0.03
N ARG A 42 -9.50 10.46 0.72
CA ARG A 42 -9.07 9.11 1.08
C ARG A 42 -8.61 8.29 -0.14
N ARG A 43 -9.30 8.43 -1.28
CA ARG A 43 -8.94 7.75 -2.55
C ARG A 43 -7.58 8.22 -3.07
N ALA A 44 -7.32 9.53 -3.08
CA ALA A 44 -6.03 10.07 -3.51
C ALA A 44 -4.88 9.61 -2.60
N ALA A 45 -5.08 9.65 -1.28
CA ALA A 45 -4.10 9.19 -0.30
C ALA A 45 -3.85 7.68 -0.39
N ALA A 46 -4.91 6.88 -0.58
CA ALA A 46 -4.80 5.43 -0.76
C ALA A 46 -3.97 5.07 -2.01
N ALA A 47 -4.30 5.67 -3.16
CA ALA A 47 -3.56 5.43 -4.40
C ALA A 47 -2.09 5.87 -4.30
N ALA A 48 -1.81 7.02 -3.67
CA ALA A 48 -0.44 7.47 -3.42
C ALA A 48 0.34 6.51 -2.51
N ARG A 49 -0.32 5.97 -1.48
CA ARG A 49 0.27 4.97 -0.60
C ARG A 49 0.61 3.69 -1.35
N VAL A 50 -0.30 3.17 -2.19
CA VAL A 50 -0.02 2.00 -3.03
C VAL A 50 1.20 2.22 -3.93
N ALA A 51 1.30 3.39 -4.56
CA ALA A 51 2.46 3.73 -5.37
C ALA A 51 3.77 3.74 -4.56
N LEU A 52 3.71 4.26 -3.34
CA LEU A 52 4.85 4.30 -2.43
C LEU A 52 5.25 2.91 -1.92
N GLN A 53 4.28 2.05 -1.60
CA GLN A 53 4.56 0.67 -1.20
C GLN A 53 5.27 -0.09 -2.33
N TYR A 54 4.78 0.02 -3.56
CA TYR A 54 5.48 -0.55 -4.72
C TYR A 54 6.93 -0.03 -4.82
N ARG A 55 7.15 1.28 -4.65
CA ARG A 55 8.49 1.87 -4.67
C ARG A 55 9.39 1.32 -3.57
N ASN A 56 8.91 1.23 -2.33
CA ASN A 56 9.70 0.74 -1.20
C ASN A 56 10.10 -0.72 -1.39
N PHE A 57 9.18 -1.56 -1.87
CA PHE A 57 9.49 -2.94 -2.22
C PHE A 57 10.52 -3.03 -3.36
N LYS A 58 10.30 -2.29 -4.46
CA LYS A 58 11.19 -2.32 -5.63
C LYS A 58 12.58 -1.80 -5.33
N ALA A 59 12.71 -0.81 -4.47
CA ALA A 59 14.00 -0.28 -4.03
C ALA A 59 14.75 -1.29 -3.16
N GLY A 60 14.05 -2.07 -2.32
CA GLY A 60 14.67 -3.11 -1.48
C GLY A 60 15.74 -2.56 -0.53
N SER A 61 15.64 -1.29 -0.17
CA SER A 61 16.68 -0.52 0.51
C SER A 61 16.13 0.07 1.82
N PRO A 62 16.53 -0.48 2.99
CA PRO A 62 16.21 0.08 4.30
C PRO A 62 16.62 1.55 4.49
N GLY A 63 17.81 1.96 4.03
CA GLY A 63 18.29 3.35 4.09
C GLY A 63 17.52 4.28 3.15
N GLY A 64 16.96 3.72 2.07
CA GLY A 64 16.13 4.43 1.12
C GLY A 64 14.64 4.41 1.44
N LEU A 65 14.18 3.87 2.57
CA LEU A 65 12.75 3.74 2.90
C LEU A 65 12.06 5.11 3.05
N ARG A 66 10.80 5.18 2.60
CA ARG A 66 10.02 6.41 2.59
C ARG A 66 8.62 6.25 3.16
N ALA A 67 8.13 7.29 3.82
CA ALA A 67 6.74 7.48 4.22
C ALA A 67 6.02 8.46 3.28
N LEU A 68 4.69 8.36 3.22
CA LEU A 68 3.85 9.25 2.40
C LEU A 68 3.70 10.57 3.14
N GLY A 69 4.12 11.67 2.52
CA GLY A 69 3.82 13.02 2.98
C GLY A 69 2.49 13.50 2.42
N GLN A 70 2.47 14.68 1.81
CA GLN A 70 1.25 15.30 1.29
C GLN A 70 1.02 15.00 -0.19
N VAL A 71 -0.18 14.55 -0.54
CA VAL A 71 -0.64 14.51 -1.93
C VAL A 71 -0.91 15.94 -2.41
N ARG A 72 -0.30 16.33 -3.52
CA ARG A 72 -0.39 17.66 -4.11
C ARG A 72 -1.36 17.71 -5.28
N LYS A 73 -1.36 16.66 -6.12
CA LYS A 73 -2.27 16.52 -7.27
C LYS A 73 -2.74 15.09 -7.39
N ALA A 74 -4.01 14.92 -7.71
CA ALA A 74 -4.61 13.63 -7.99
C ALA A 74 -5.66 13.78 -9.09
N THR A 75 -5.56 12.96 -10.12
CA THR A 75 -6.54 12.85 -11.20
C THR A 75 -6.83 11.38 -11.42
N VAL A 76 -8.10 11.03 -11.62
CA VAL A 76 -8.50 9.65 -11.96
C VAL A 76 -9.12 9.62 -13.34
N LYS A 77 -8.76 8.61 -14.13
CA LYS A 77 -9.36 8.30 -15.43
C LYS A 77 -9.95 6.91 -15.38
N ASN A 78 -11.20 6.77 -15.81
CA ASN A 78 -11.74 5.46 -16.13
C ASN A 78 -11.19 5.03 -17.49
N ILE A 79 -10.48 3.91 -17.52
CA ILE A 79 -10.00 3.30 -18.75
C ILE A 79 -10.98 2.15 -19.07
N PRO A 80 -11.76 2.24 -20.15
CA PRO A 80 -12.67 1.17 -20.57
C PRO A 80 -11.96 -0.19 -20.55
N ASP A 81 -12.62 -1.21 -20.01
CA ASP A 81 -12.13 -2.59 -19.87
C ASP A 81 -10.90 -2.81 -18.96
N PHE A 82 -10.09 -1.79 -18.69
CA PHE A 82 -8.89 -1.90 -17.88
C PHE A 82 -9.14 -1.53 -16.41
N GLY A 83 -9.91 -0.49 -16.11
CA GLY A 83 -10.21 -0.05 -14.73
C GLY A 83 -9.86 1.41 -14.47
N HIS A 84 -9.63 1.78 -13.21
CA HIS A 84 -9.39 3.18 -12.84
C HIS A 84 -7.90 3.48 -12.72
N LYS A 85 -7.44 4.46 -13.49
CA LYS A 85 -6.04 4.92 -13.50
C LYS A 85 -5.91 6.26 -12.81
N TYR A 86 -5.13 6.28 -11.74
CA TYR A 86 -4.78 7.45 -10.96
C TYR A 86 -3.48 8.05 -11.48
N TYR A 87 -3.41 9.38 -11.51
CA TYR A 87 -2.24 10.19 -11.81
C TYR A 87 -1.97 11.07 -10.61
N LEU A 88 -0.79 10.94 -10.01
CA LEU A 88 -0.52 11.41 -8.66
C LEU A 88 0.79 12.20 -8.62
N GLN A 89 0.77 13.27 -7.84
CA GLN A 89 1.97 13.99 -7.40
C GLN A 89 1.91 14.13 -5.87
N PHE A 90 2.94 13.70 -5.16
CA PHE A 90 2.98 13.74 -3.69
C PHE A 90 4.40 13.94 -3.16
N SER A 91 4.53 14.47 -1.95
CA SER A 91 5.81 14.48 -1.22
C SER A 91 6.01 13.19 -0.45
N THR A 92 7.26 12.89 -0.13
CA THR A 92 7.68 11.75 0.68
C THR A 92 8.60 12.22 1.79
N GLU A 93 8.60 11.47 2.88
CA GLU A 93 9.47 11.69 4.03
C GLU A 93 10.39 10.48 4.21
N ASP A 94 11.58 10.69 4.77
CA ASP A 94 12.45 9.60 5.20
C ASP A 94 11.72 8.82 6.30
N TYR A 95 11.64 7.50 6.13
CA TYR A 95 10.82 6.69 7.02
C TYR A 95 11.32 6.71 8.47
N ARG A 96 12.61 6.94 8.69
CA ARG A 96 13.24 6.91 10.02
C ARG A 96 13.30 8.30 10.64
N THR A 97 13.69 9.32 9.89
CA THR A 97 13.90 10.67 10.43
C THR A 97 12.67 11.57 10.30
N GLY A 98 11.71 11.22 9.43
CA GLY A 98 10.57 12.08 9.11
C GLY A 98 10.96 13.32 8.28
N GLU A 99 12.22 13.44 7.88
CA GLU A 99 12.70 14.57 7.08
C GLU A 99 12.21 14.47 5.63
N ASN A 100 12.17 15.59 4.92
CA ASN A 100 11.75 15.59 3.52
C ASN A 100 12.65 14.70 2.64
N ALA A 101 12.07 13.66 2.05
CA ALA A 101 12.74 12.74 1.13
C ALA A 101 12.50 13.08 -0.36
N GLY A 102 11.87 14.21 -0.66
CA GLY A 102 11.58 14.68 -2.02
C GLY A 102 10.14 14.42 -2.44
N SER A 103 9.89 14.42 -3.75
CA SER A 103 8.54 14.25 -4.31
C SER A 103 8.51 13.16 -5.37
N CYS A 104 7.33 12.59 -5.57
CA CYS A 104 7.08 11.53 -6.53
C CYS A 104 5.99 11.91 -7.51
N LEU A 105 6.17 11.47 -8.75
CA LEU A 105 5.17 11.42 -9.80
C LEU A 105 4.84 9.95 -10.05
N ALA A 106 3.57 9.59 -9.93
CA ALA A 106 3.14 8.20 -10.05
C ALA A 106 1.86 8.03 -10.85
N THR A 107 1.69 6.84 -11.38
CA THR A 107 0.41 6.34 -11.87
C THR A 107 0.09 5.01 -11.21
N VAL A 108 -1.17 4.81 -10.82
CA VAL A 108 -1.68 3.54 -10.29
C VAL A 108 -2.92 3.14 -11.07
N LEU A 109 -2.88 2.02 -11.76
CA LEU A 109 -4.06 1.42 -12.40
C LEU A 109 -4.58 0.31 -11.51
N TYR A 110 -5.82 0.45 -11.04
CA TYR A 110 -6.56 -0.63 -10.38
C TYR A 110 -7.32 -1.42 -11.44
N PRO A 111 -6.93 -2.67 -11.72
CA PRO A 111 -7.56 -3.45 -12.78
C PRO A 111 -8.98 -3.88 -12.41
N ARG A 112 -9.88 -3.99 -13.39
CA ARG A 112 -11.24 -4.54 -13.14
C ARG A 112 -11.20 -6.02 -12.73
N LYS A 113 -10.26 -6.77 -13.29
CA LYS A 113 -10.01 -8.17 -12.92
C LYS A 113 -9.23 -8.19 -11.60
N LYS A 114 -9.48 -9.21 -10.77
CA LYS A 114 -8.76 -9.41 -9.51
C LYS A 114 -7.27 -9.68 -9.80
N SER A 115 -6.46 -8.62 -9.73
CA SER A 115 -5.01 -8.64 -9.89
C SER A 115 -4.38 -7.45 -9.17
N PRO A 116 -3.10 -7.53 -8.79
CA PRO A 116 -2.38 -6.40 -8.18
C PRO A 116 -2.48 -5.10 -8.98
N PRO A 117 -2.48 -3.92 -8.32
CA PRO A 117 -2.41 -2.63 -9.00
C PRO A 117 -1.16 -2.50 -9.86
N VAL A 118 -1.30 -1.95 -11.07
CA VAL A 118 -0.15 -1.68 -11.96
C VAL A 118 0.39 -0.29 -11.65
N VAL A 119 1.65 -0.23 -11.22
CA VAL A 119 2.28 1.01 -10.73
C VAL A 119 3.46 1.43 -11.60
N SER A 120 3.51 2.72 -11.93
CA SER A 120 4.71 3.39 -12.43
C SER A 120 4.98 4.60 -11.53
N ILE A 121 6.21 4.75 -11.05
CA ILE A 121 6.57 5.81 -10.12
C ILE A 121 8.00 6.29 -10.39
N LYS A 122 8.19 7.61 -10.34
CA LYS A 122 9.48 8.28 -10.37
C LYS A 122 9.53 9.27 -9.22
N CYS A 123 10.60 9.25 -8.45
CA CYS A 123 10.78 10.14 -7.32
C CYS A 123 12.06 10.94 -7.46
N SER A 124 12.03 12.20 -7.03
CA SER A 124 13.25 12.93 -6.72
C SER A 124 13.84 12.42 -5.41
N HIS A 125 15.16 12.58 -5.27
CA HIS A 125 15.91 12.18 -4.09
C HIS A 125 16.53 13.43 -3.48
N THR A 126 16.42 13.55 -2.16
CA THR A 126 17.16 14.55 -1.37
C THR A 126 18.51 13.98 -0.91
N LYS A 127 18.53 12.70 -0.52
CA LYS A 127 19.77 11.94 -0.25
C LYS A 127 20.44 11.45 -1.54
N ASP A 128 21.77 11.45 -1.55
CA ASP A 128 22.55 10.85 -2.65
C ASP A 128 22.38 9.32 -2.67
N GLN A 129 22.50 8.70 -3.85
CA GLN A 129 22.41 7.24 -3.97
C GLN A 129 23.56 6.54 -3.24
N ASN A 130 24.75 7.13 -3.21
CA ASN A 130 25.89 6.61 -2.48
C ASN A 130 25.65 6.61 -0.98
N GLU A 131 25.01 7.66 -0.44
CA GLU A 131 24.64 7.73 0.97
C GLU A 131 23.67 6.60 1.32
N ILE A 132 22.61 6.39 0.52
CA ILE A 132 21.66 5.30 0.72
C ILE A 132 22.37 3.93 0.71
N GLN A 133 23.28 3.73 -0.24
CA GLN A 133 24.04 2.49 -0.36
C GLN A 133 24.98 2.27 0.82
N GLU A 134 25.58 3.33 1.36
CA GLU A 134 26.41 3.27 2.57
C GLU A 134 25.58 2.93 3.81
N GLU A 135 24.39 3.53 3.95
CA GLU A 135 23.45 3.20 5.04
C GLU A 135 23.04 1.72 4.99
N ASP A 136 22.71 1.20 3.80
CA ASP A 136 22.37 -0.21 3.59
C ASP A 136 23.54 -1.14 3.88
N ASN A 137 24.75 -0.78 3.44
CA ASN A 137 25.96 -1.56 3.70
C ASN A 137 26.27 -1.61 5.21
N ARG A 138 26.13 -0.49 5.91
CA ARG A 138 26.31 -0.44 7.37
C ARG A 138 25.28 -1.31 8.09
N LEU A 139 24.02 -1.28 7.65
CA LEU A 139 22.97 -2.15 8.20
C LEU A 139 23.29 -3.63 7.95
N TYR A 140 23.71 -3.96 6.73
CA TYR A 140 24.10 -5.31 6.36
C TYR A 140 25.26 -5.84 7.22
N GLN A 141 26.33 -5.06 7.37
CA GLN A 141 27.48 -5.42 8.21
C GLN A 141 27.05 -5.62 9.66
N ARG A 142 26.19 -4.74 10.20
CA ARG A 142 25.64 -4.88 11.55
C ARG A 142 24.93 -6.22 11.73
N ILE A 143 24.10 -6.64 10.78
CA ILE A 143 23.39 -7.94 10.86
C ILE A 143 24.38 -9.11 10.73
N ARG A 144 25.37 -9.02 9.83
CA ARG A 144 26.36 -10.11 9.61
C ARG A 144 27.30 -10.31 10.78
N GLN A 145 27.68 -9.25 11.48
CA GLN A 145 28.59 -9.30 12.63
C GLN A 145 27.94 -9.89 13.89
N GLN A 146 26.60 -10.02 13.92
CA GLN A 146 25.93 -10.62 15.06
C GLN A 146 26.18 -12.13 15.15
N THR A 147 26.69 -12.54 16.32
CA THR A 147 26.99 -13.94 16.64
C THR A 147 25.72 -14.77 16.78
N LYS A 148 24.64 -14.18 17.32
CA LYS A 148 23.33 -14.83 17.46
C LYS A 148 22.39 -14.39 16.31
N PRO A 149 21.43 -15.24 15.91
CA PRO A 149 20.37 -14.81 15.00
C PRO A 149 19.47 -13.76 15.68
N ILE A 150 19.04 -12.74 14.94
CA ILE A 150 18.03 -11.79 15.43
C ILE A 150 16.71 -12.53 15.61
N THR A 151 16.16 -12.47 16.81
CA THR A 151 14.82 -12.97 17.14
C THR A 151 14.08 -11.93 17.95
N GLY A 152 12.80 -11.74 17.68
CA GLY A 152 11.99 -10.76 18.39
C GLY A 152 10.50 -11.00 18.17
N SER A 153 9.69 -10.31 18.96
CA SER A 153 8.23 -10.38 18.92
C SER A 153 7.64 -9.04 19.31
N ASN A 154 6.44 -8.75 18.82
CA ASN A 154 5.69 -7.52 19.12
C ASN A 154 6.54 -6.26 18.86
N ILE A 155 6.91 -6.04 17.59
CA ILE A 155 7.72 -4.89 17.16
C ILE A 155 6.87 -3.99 16.23
N PRO A 156 6.59 -2.73 16.57
CA PRO A 156 6.83 -2.11 17.87
C PRO A 156 6.01 -2.78 18.99
N ASP A 157 6.42 -2.52 20.23
CA ASP A 157 5.68 -2.94 21.42
C ASP A 157 4.33 -2.20 21.53
N SER A 158 3.57 -2.48 22.59
CA SER A 158 2.26 -1.84 22.83
C SER A 158 2.31 -0.33 23.02
N TYR A 159 3.50 0.24 23.24
CA TYR A 159 3.73 1.67 23.43
C TYR A 159 4.36 2.34 22.19
N GLY A 160 4.58 1.58 21.11
CA GLY A 160 5.20 2.10 19.90
C GLY A 160 6.74 2.08 19.93
N ASN A 161 7.37 1.48 20.95
CA ASN A 161 8.82 1.42 21.05
C ASN A 161 9.39 0.26 20.23
N ILE A 162 10.59 0.49 19.69
CA ILE A 162 11.39 -0.53 18.99
C ILE A 162 12.76 -0.57 19.68
N GLU A 163 13.14 -1.74 20.19
CA GLU A 163 14.48 -1.92 20.73
C GLU A 163 15.53 -1.68 19.63
N PRO A 164 16.63 -0.96 19.91
CA PRO A 164 17.67 -0.69 18.91
C PRO A 164 18.24 -1.94 18.23
N ALA A 165 18.27 -3.07 18.95
CA ALA A 165 18.73 -4.36 18.41
C ALA A 165 17.77 -4.95 17.36
N LEU A 166 16.49 -4.56 17.38
CA LEU A 166 15.42 -5.03 16.50
C LEU A 166 15.11 -4.06 15.36
N GLU A 167 15.67 -2.84 15.36
CA GLU A 167 15.54 -1.89 14.24
C GLU A 167 15.88 -2.50 12.87
N PRO A 168 16.96 -3.31 12.70
CA PRO A 168 17.23 -3.93 11.41
C PRO A 168 16.11 -4.87 10.94
N ALA A 169 15.53 -5.63 11.87
CA ALA A 169 14.42 -6.53 11.57
C ALA A 169 13.15 -5.75 11.21
N TRP A 170 12.88 -4.64 11.90
CA TRP A 170 11.75 -3.75 11.60
C TRP A 170 11.89 -3.09 10.22
N ALA A 171 13.04 -2.50 9.90
CA ALA A 171 13.24 -1.83 8.62
C ALA A 171 13.05 -2.79 7.43
N LEU A 172 13.58 -4.01 7.54
CA LEU A 172 13.36 -5.05 6.53
C LEU A 172 11.90 -5.54 6.51
N ALA A 173 11.21 -5.61 7.65
CA ALA A 173 9.79 -5.94 7.69
C ALA A 173 8.94 -4.87 6.99
N VAL A 174 9.26 -3.58 7.14
CA VAL A 174 8.60 -2.48 6.44
C VAL A 174 8.78 -2.64 4.92
N ALA A 175 10.04 -2.78 4.46
CA ALA A 175 10.35 -2.96 3.04
C ALA A 175 9.70 -4.22 2.44
N GLY A 176 9.71 -5.32 3.18
CA GLY A 176 9.10 -6.59 2.78
C GLY A 176 7.59 -6.51 2.70
N SER A 177 6.95 -5.99 3.75
CA SER A 177 5.50 -5.87 3.85
C SER A 177 4.95 -4.92 2.78
N SER A 178 5.74 -3.97 2.28
CA SER A 178 5.37 -3.15 1.13
C SER A 178 4.97 -3.97 -0.11
N SER A 179 5.55 -5.15 -0.34
CA SER A 179 5.10 -6.04 -1.41
C SER A 179 3.67 -6.53 -1.19
N ILE A 180 3.41 -7.09 -0.01
CA ILE A 180 2.10 -7.62 0.39
C ILE A 180 1.03 -6.52 0.35
N MET A 181 1.35 -5.36 0.93
CA MET A 181 0.45 -4.22 0.97
C MET A 181 0.11 -3.72 -0.45
N TRP A 182 1.09 -3.65 -1.35
CA TRP A 182 0.83 -3.29 -2.75
C TRP A 182 0.00 -4.36 -3.46
N GLU A 183 0.40 -5.62 -3.40
CA GLU A 183 -0.22 -6.72 -4.14
C GLU A 183 -1.69 -6.94 -3.76
N LYS A 184 -2.02 -6.77 -2.47
CA LYS A 184 -3.37 -6.94 -1.96
C LYS A 184 -4.26 -5.71 -2.07
N SER A 185 -3.69 -4.52 -2.29
CA SER A 185 -4.48 -3.29 -2.32
C SER A 185 -5.45 -3.28 -3.50
N THR A 186 -6.65 -2.78 -3.24
CA THR A 186 -7.67 -2.47 -4.25
C THR A 186 -7.95 -0.97 -4.23
N GLU A 187 -8.91 -0.51 -5.02
CA GLU A 187 -9.30 0.91 -5.01
C GLU A 187 -9.92 1.32 -3.66
N ASP A 188 -10.62 0.40 -3.01
CA ASP A 188 -11.36 0.65 -1.77
C ASP A 188 -10.62 0.21 -0.50
N VAL A 189 -9.64 -0.70 -0.65
CA VAL A 189 -8.90 -1.32 0.44
C VAL A 189 -7.41 -1.06 0.31
N GLY A 190 -6.79 -0.61 1.40
CA GLY A 190 -5.35 -0.46 1.51
C GLY A 190 -4.83 -0.92 2.87
N TYR A 191 -3.52 -1.10 2.98
CA TYR A 191 -2.89 -1.74 4.14
C TYR A 191 -1.78 -0.88 4.76
N PHE A 192 -1.57 -1.10 6.05
CA PHE A 192 -0.45 -0.56 6.83
C PHE A 192 0.21 -1.70 7.61
N LEU A 193 1.54 -1.68 7.74
CA LEU A 193 2.22 -2.57 8.69
C LEU A 193 1.96 -2.05 10.10
N ALA A 194 1.20 -2.79 10.89
CA ALA A 194 0.89 -2.43 12.26
C ALA A 194 1.96 -2.95 13.23
N GLN A 195 2.36 -4.21 13.05
CA GLN A 195 3.29 -4.86 13.96
C GLN A 195 3.96 -6.08 13.30
N VAL A 196 5.19 -6.37 13.70
CA VAL A 196 5.83 -7.67 13.56
C VAL A 196 5.50 -8.48 14.81
N LYS A 197 4.59 -9.44 14.69
CA LYS A 197 4.20 -10.33 15.79
C LYS A 197 5.36 -11.24 16.20
N SER A 198 6.11 -11.76 15.22
CA SER A 198 7.32 -12.53 15.46
C SER A 198 8.31 -12.38 14.31
N VAL A 199 9.60 -12.42 14.62
CA VAL A 199 10.69 -12.49 13.63
C VAL A 199 11.78 -13.45 14.07
N LYS A 200 12.32 -14.19 13.12
CA LYS A 200 13.51 -15.02 13.29
C LYS A 200 14.42 -14.89 12.08
N GLN A 201 15.67 -14.53 12.32
CA GLN A 201 16.72 -14.59 11.31
C GLN A 201 17.13 -16.04 11.06
N TRP A 202 17.19 -16.43 9.80
CA TRP A 202 17.73 -17.72 9.37
C TRP A 202 19.20 -17.55 9.02
N LYS A 203 20.09 -18.24 9.75
CA LYS A 203 21.52 -18.22 9.43
C LYS A 203 21.74 -18.95 8.11
N ARG A 204 22.44 -18.30 7.18
CA ARG A 204 22.79 -18.83 5.87
C ARG A 204 24.30 -18.92 5.73
N LYS A 205 24.74 -19.79 4.81
CA LYS A 205 26.16 -19.92 4.43
C LYS A 205 26.57 -18.94 3.34
N ASP A 206 25.61 -18.45 2.56
CA ASP A 206 25.84 -17.42 1.55
C ASP A 206 25.80 -16.01 2.17
N ASP A 207 25.91 -14.99 1.32
CA ASP A 207 25.93 -13.59 1.74
C ASP A 207 24.53 -13.01 1.98
N PHE A 208 23.47 -13.74 1.65
CA PHE A 208 22.12 -13.21 1.84
C PHE A 208 21.72 -13.20 3.31
N ILE A 209 21.05 -12.12 3.71
CA ILE A 209 20.29 -12.05 4.95
C ILE A 209 18.92 -12.65 4.70
N GLU A 210 18.46 -13.49 5.62
CA GLU A 210 17.14 -14.07 5.53
C GLU A 210 16.41 -14.01 6.85
N PHE A 211 15.13 -13.66 6.75
CA PHE A 211 14.22 -13.57 7.87
C PHE A 211 12.92 -14.29 7.56
N ASP A 212 12.35 -14.84 8.63
CA ASP A 212 11.00 -15.38 8.67
C ASP A 212 10.20 -14.55 9.66
N TYR A 213 9.11 -13.97 9.17
CA TYR A 213 8.28 -13.03 9.88
C TYR A 213 6.85 -13.55 9.98
N THR A 214 6.19 -13.20 11.08
CA THR A 214 4.74 -13.06 11.16
C THR A 214 4.45 -11.57 11.33
N VAL A 215 3.88 -10.93 10.32
CA VAL A 215 3.49 -9.52 10.33
C VAL A 215 1.98 -9.37 10.44
N LEU A 216 1.54 -8.30 11.09
CA LEU A 216 0.14 -7.90 11.18
C LEU A 216 -0.06 -6.66 10.32
N LEU A 217 -0.93 -6.78 9.32
CA LEU A 217 -1.32 -5.69 8.45
C LEU A 217 -2.68 -5.15 8.89
N HIS A 218 -2.77 -3.84 9.12
CA HIS A 218 -4.03 -3.16 9.39
C HIS A 218 -4.69 -2.81 8.06
N GLU A 219 -5.85 -3.40 7.81
CA GLU A 219 -6.67 -3.15 6.63
C GLU A 219 -7.59 -1.94 6.83
N MET A 220 -7.52 -0.98 5.91
CA MET A 220 -8.37 0.20 5.91
C MET A 220 -9.35 0.13 4.73
N PRO A 221 -10.68 0.29 4.95
CA PRO A 221 -11.28 0.90 6.14
C PRO A 221 -11.77 -0.10 7.18
N THR A 222 -11.75 -1.40 6.91
CA THR A 222 -12.42 -2.44 7.69
C THR A 222 -11.95 -2.52 9.14
N GLN A 223 -10.78 -1.95 9.45
CA GLN A 223 -10.11 -2.04 10.75
C GLN A 223 -9.66 -3.47 11.11
N GLU A 224 -9.59 -4.36 10.12
CA GLU A 224 -9.18 -5.74 10.35
C GLU A 224 -7.67 -5.86 10.46
N MET A 225 -7.22 -6.79 11.31
CA MET A 225 -5.81 -7.11 11.51
C MET A 225 -5.48 -8.43 10.79
N ILE A 226 -4.87 -8.32 9.61
CA ILE A 226 -4.54 -9.46 8.77
C ILE A 226 -3.16 -10.00 9.14
N SER A 227 -3.10 -11.24 9.62
CA SER A 227 -1.84 -11.93 9.89
C SER A 227 -1.25 -12.53 8.63
N CYS A 228 -0.02 -12.14 8.29
CA CYS A 228 0.73 -12.65 7.16
C CYS A 228 2.06 -13.24 7.61
N HIS A 229 2.35 -14.45 7.16
CA HIS A 229 3.68 -15.00 7.22
C HIS A 229 4.48 -14.54 6.01
N MET A 230 5.71 -14.10 6.24
CA MET A 230 6.56 -13.52 5.21
C MET A 230 8.00 -14.02 5.38
N ARG A 231 8.53 -14.67 4.35
CA ARG A 231 9.94 -15.02 4.23
C ARG A 231 10.63 -14.03 3.30
N LEU A 232 11.63 -13.36 3.82
CA LEU A 232 12.33 -12.27 3.15
C LEU A 232 13.81 -12.61 3.00
N THR A 233 14.35 -12.39 1.81
CA THR A 233 15.78 -12.51 1.52
C THR A 233 16.30 -11.19 0.97
N TRP A 234 17.39 -10.69 1.54
CA TRP A 234 17.96 -9.39 1.25
C TRP A 234 19.49 -9.43 1.13
N LEU A 235 20.00 -8.65 0.18
CA LEU A 235 21.40 -8.32 0.02
C LEU A 235 21.46 -6.90 -0.54
N PRO A 236 22.27 -5.97 0.03
CA PRO A 236 22.36 -4.61 -0.46
C PRO A 236 22.62 -4.53 -1.97
N GLY A 237 21.95 -3.58 -2.64
CA GLY A 237 22.05 -3.40 -4.08
C GLY A 237 21.30 -4.44 -4.93
N GLN A 238 20.74 -5.50 -4.33
CA GLN A 238 19.91 -6.48 -5.04
C GLN A 238 18.41 -6.31 -4.73
N PRO A 239 17.52 -6.67 -5.68
CA PRO A 239 16.09 -6.67 -5.44
C PRO A 239 15.71 -7.56 -4.25
N LEU A 240 14.81 -7.05 -3.40
CA LEU A 240 14.26 -7.79 -2.28
C LEU A 240 13.44 -8.99 -2.78
N LYS A 241 13.67 -10.17 -2.20
CA LYS A 241 12.87 -11.37 -2.51
C LYS A 241 11.94 -11.64 -1.35
N VAL A 242 10.64 -11.64 -1.64
CA VAL A 242 9.59 -11.87 -0.64
C VAL A 242 8.71 -13.01 -1.08
N LYS A 243 8.49 -13.97 -0.17
CA LYS A 243 7.43 -14.97 -0.27
C LYS A 243 6.50 -14.78 0.91
N HIS A 244 5.20 -14.79 0.68
CA HIS A 244 4.25 -14.57 1.76
C HIS A 244 2.98 -15.39 1.58
N PHE A 245 2.29 -15.59 2.69
CA PHE A 245 0.90 -16.06 2.73
C PHE A 245 0.20 -15.36 3.89
N CYS A 246 -1.07 -15.02 3.71
CA CYS A 246 -1.85 -14.43 4.79
C CYS A 246 -3.03 -15.33 5.08
N ALA A 247 -3.35 -15.48 6.37
CA ALA A 247 -4.57 -16.15 6.76
C ALA A 247 -5.76 -15.33 6.21
N SER A 248 -6.64 -15.97 5.43
CA SER A 248 -8.00 -15.49 5.28
C SER A 248 -8.79 -15.99 6.49
N GLU A 249 -9.62 -15.14 7.09
CA GLU A 249 -10.60 -15.59 8.09
C GLU A 249 -11.65 -16.47 7.41
N THR A 250 -11.33 -17.75 7.27
CA THR A 250 -12.26 -18.87 7.09
C THR A 250 -11.41 -20.12 7.28
N HIS A 251 -11.76 -20.91 8.32
CA HIS A 251 -11.09 -22.11 8.81
C HIS A 251 -10.00 -21.88 9.87
N GLY A 252 -10.43 -21.80 11.14
CA GLY A 252 -9.51 -21.84 12.27
C GLY A 252 -10.09 -21.64 13.67
N LEU A 253 -11.41 -21.78 13.90
CA LEU A 253 -11.96 -21.95 15.25
C LEU A 253 -12.99 -23.10 15.25
N LYS A 254 -12.46 -24.32 15.15
CA LYS A 254 -13.09 -25.50 15.73
C LYS A 254 -12.01 -26.22 16.55
N GLU A 255 -11.56 -25.56 17.61
CA GLU A 255 -11.05 -26.20 18.81
C GLU A 255 -12.16 -25.97 19.85
N GLY A 256 -12.89 -26.99 20.27
CA GLY A 256 -12.36 -27.97 21.21
C GLY A 256 -12.82 -27.58 22.61
N SER A 257 -14.14 -27.57 22.87
CA SER A 257 -14.64 -27.50 24.25
C SER A 257 -14.85 -28.92 24.75
N GLY A 258 -13.76 -29.53 25.22
CA GLY A 258 -13.84 -30.58 26.22
C GLY A 258 -14.44 -30.00 27.49
N LEU A 259 -15.66 -30.41 27.81
CA LEU A 259 -16.29 -30.16 29.10
C LEU A 259 -16.68 -31.51 29.71
N GLY A 260 -15.89 -31.88 30.72
CA GLY A 260 -16.26 -32.62 31.92
C GLY A 260 -17.26 -33.76 31.77
N SER A 261 -16.73 -34.99 31.71
CA SER A 261 -17.45 -36.18 32.16
C SER A 261 -17.67 -36.11 33.67
N GLY A 262 -18.92 -36.27 34.08
CA GLY A 262 -19.34 -36.41 35.47
C GLY A 262 -20.73 -37.00 35.51
N SER A 263 -20.84 -38.33 35.43
CA SER A 263 -21.97 -39.07 36.00
C SER A 263 -21.67 -40.57 36.04
N ALA A 264 -21.86 -41.15 37.22
CA ALA A 264 -21.62 -42.55 37.54
C ALA A 264 -22.87 -43.41 37.29
N ALA A 265 -22.66 -44.56 36.64
CA ALA A 265 -23.39 -45.83 36.65
C ALA A 265 -22.89 -46.57 35.38
N GLY A 266 -22.39 -47.80 35.36
CA GLY A 266 -22.60 -48.97 36.18
C GLY A 266 -22.68 -50.15 35.18
N LEU A 267 -21.78 -51.13 35.35
CA LEU A 267 -21.83 -52.53 34.90
C LEU A 267 -21.72 -52.91 33.41
N SER A 268 -20.73 -53.79 33.16
CA SER A 268 -20.64 -54.92 32.16
C SER A 268 -20.74 -54.55 30.67
N GLU A 269 -20.03 -55.13 29.71
CA GLU A 269 -19.38 -56.44 29.56
C GLU A 269 -18.39 -56.38 28.36
N GLU A 270 -17.51 -57.37 28.25
CA GLU A 270 -16.59 -57.64 27.13
C GLU A 270 -17.19 -57.48 25.72
N ARG A 271 -16.35 -57.10 24.74
CA ARG A 271 -15.83 -58.00 23.68
C ARG A 271 -14.97 -57.22 22.69
N GLY A 272 -13.79 -57.74 22.37
CA GLY A 272 -12.91 -57.17 21.35
C GLY A 272 -13.41 -57.43 19.92
N ASP A 273 -12.80 -56.77 18.95
CA ASP A 273 -12.02 -57.47 17.93
C ASP A 273 -11.21 -56.48 17.07
N ASN A 274 -10.05 -56.98 16.64
CA ASN A 274 -9.04 -56.36 15.80
C ASN A 274 -9.51 -56.17 14.35
N PHE A 275 -9.03 -55.12 13.67
CA PHE A 275 -8.18 -55.19 12.46
C PHE A 275 -7.57 -53.81 12.18
#